data_AF-A0A0D0RYX7-F1
#
_entry.id   AF-A0A0D0RYX7-F1
#
_cell.length_a   1.000
_cell.length_b   1.000
_cell.length_c   1.000
_cell.angle_alpha   90.00
_cell.angle_beta   90.00
_cell.angle_gamma   90.00
#
_symmetry.space_group_name_H-M   'P 1'
#
loop_
_entity.id
_entity.type
_entity.pdbx_description
1 polymer ?
#
loop_
_entity_poly.entity_id
_entity_poly.type
_entity_poly.pdbx_seq_one_letter_code
_entity_poly.pdbx_strand_id
1 'polypeptide(L)'
;MGQTSYDVRAHVLADDGETVVDTFTLAYAYLGEESGLMRLWEYIRRYMEAPDGPAQSYNTTEMCMPINGRKEGVVFSLVRTFALMVKWPALQLLASPLWALTTWGRWFAMATCKVPVWPAEIEAACQPDPDDPYGKDWRSNGRYDFLEFGWPAICLAVGSLVVLAGIVWLGEFMWGTFE
;
A
#
# COMPACT_ATOMS: atom_id res chain seq x y z
N MET A 1 18.67 -7.32 18.01
CA MET A 1 17.75 -6.28 18.51
C MET A 1 16.44 -6.43 17.76
N GLY A 2 15.35 -6.78 18.45
CA GLY A 2 14.04 -6.91 17.80
C GLY A 2 13.50 -5.53 17.42
N GLN A 3 12.90 -5.42 16.23
CA GLN A 3 12.15 -4.23 15.87
C GLN A 3 10.85 -4.20 16.67
N THR A 4 10.60 -3.10 17.38
CA THR A 4 9.30 -2.80 17.99
C THR A 4 8.42 -2.16 16.92
N SER A 5 7.22 -2.70 16.70
CA SER A 5 6.22 -2.10 15.82
C SER A 5 5.09 -1.48 16.63
N TYR A 6 4.57 -0.34 16.16
CA TYR A 6 3.49 0.40 16.80
C TYR A 6 2.24 0.39 15.89
N ASP A 7 1.08 0.15 16.49
CA ASP A 7 -0.23 0.16 15.83
C ASP A 7 -1.31 0.83 16.70
N VAL A 8 -2.30 1.46 16.07
CA VAL A 8 -3.54 1.88 16.73
C VAL A 8 -4.57 0.79 16.49
N ARG A 9 -5.13 0.26 17.57
CA ARG A 9 -6.21 -0.71 17.52
C ARG A 9 -7.52 -0.07 17.94
N ALA A 10 -8.54 -0.34 17.16
CA ALA A 10 -9.91 -0.05 17.54
C ALA A 10 -10.52 -1.33 18.13
N HIS A 11 -11.20 -1.17 19.25
CA HIS A 11 -11.88 -2.25 19.95
C HIS A 11 -13.39 -2.03 19.85
N VAL A 12 -14.11 -3.07 19.45
CA VAL A 12 -15.56 -3.11 19.58
C VAL A 12 -15.85 -3.67 20.96
N LEU A 13 -16.65 -2.94 21.74
CA LEU A 13 -16.99 -3.29 23.11
C LEU A 13 -18.40 -3.90 23.15
N ALA A 14 -18.63 -4.80 24.10
CA ALA A 14 -19.97 -5.27 24.44
C ALA A 14 -20.79 -4.15 25.11
N ASP A 15 -22.07 -4.43 25.37
CA ASP A 15 -23.01 -3.50 26.00
C ASP A 15 -22.56 -3.03 27.40
N ASP A 16 -21.67 -3.78 28.06
CA ASP A 16 -21.08 -3.42 29.36
C ASP A 16 -20.01 -2.30 29.26
N GLY A 17 -19.54 -1.99 28.05
CA GLY A 17 -18.50 -0.99 27.81
C GLY A 17 -17.10 -1.40 28.29
N GLU A 18 -16.89 -2.65 28.71
CA GLU A 18 -15.63 -3.14 29.27
C GLU A 18 -15.10 -4.36 28.50
N THR A 19 -15.99 -5.24 28.06
CA THR A 19 -15.61 -6.48 27.38
C THR A 19 -15.33 -6.23 25.90
N VAL A 20 -14.09 -6.47 25.46
CA VAL A 20 -13.71 -6.40 24.04
C VAL A 20 -14.28 -7.60 23.30
N VAL A 21 -15.16 -7.37 22.32
CA VAL A 21 -15.76 -8.40 21.47
C VAL A 21 -15.05 -8.56 20.13
N ASP A 22 -14.45 -7.49 19.62
CA ASP A 22 -13.67 -7.53 18.38
C ASP A 22 -12.56 -6.49 18.40
N THR A 23 -11.52 -6.68 17.59
CA THR A 23 -10.38 -5.78 17.48
C THR A 23 -9.88 -5.72 16.04
N PHE A 24 -9.76 -4.51 15.51
CA PHE A 24 -9.13 -4.28 14.21
C PHE A 24 -8.03 -3.23 14.31
N THR A 25 -7.04 -3.35 13.43
CA THR A 25 -5.95 -2.36 13.33
C THR A 25 -6.41 -1.19 12.48
N LEU A 26 -6.43 0.01 13.05
CA LEU A 26 -6.80 1.23 12.35
C LEU A 26 -5.60 1.85 11.63
N ALA A 27 -4.44 1.84 12.28
CA ALA A 27 -3.23 2.46 11.78
C ALA A 27 -2.01 1.62 12.16
N TYR A 28 -1.03 1.57 11.26
CA TYR A 28 0.23 0.85 11.46
C TYR A 28 1.39 1.64 10.86
N ALA A 29 2.45 1.83 11.64
CA ALA A 29 3.66 2.51 11.20
C ALA A 29 4.69 1.50 10.66
N TYR A 30 4.65 1.21 9.35
CA TYR A 30 5.65 0.34 8.72
C TYR A 30 7.04 0.99 8.75
N LEU A 31 7.98 0.37 9.49
CA LEU A 31 9.33 0.90 9.74
C LEU A 31 9.34 2.31 10.35
N GLY A 32 8.26 2.69 11.03
CA GLY A 32 8.08 4.03 11.60
C GLY A 32 8.18 4.04 13.11
N GLU A 33 8.34 5.25 13.65
CA GLU A 33 8.28 5.51 15.08
C GLU A 33 6.82 5.69 15.54
N GLU A 34 6.60 5.56 16.85
CA GLU A 34 5.32 5.86 17.51
C GLU A 34 4.79 7.28 17.13
N SER A 35 5.70 8.24 16.96
CA SER A 35 5.36 9.60 16.54
C SER A 35 4.66 9.65 15.17
N GLY A 36 5.02 8.75 14.25
CA GLY A 36 4.38 8.60 12.94
C GLY A 36 2.95 8.08 13.07
N LEU A 37 2.71 7.17 14.02
CA LEU A 37 1.39 6.65 14.32
C LEU A 37 0.46 7.74 14.86
N MET A 38 0.95 8.55 15.81
CA MET A 38 0.19 9.67 16.36
C MET A 38 -0.13 10.75 15.33
N ARG A 39 0.74 10.97 14.35
CA ARG A 39 0.45 11.87 13.22
C ARG A 39 -0.67 11.34 12.32
N LEU A 40 -0.69 10.03 12.04
CA LEU A 40 -1.77 9.41 11.27
C LEU A 40 -3.09 9.47 12.05
N TRP A 41 -3.06 9.24 13.36
CA TRP A 41 -4.23 9.41 14.21
C TRP A 41 -4.76 10.86 14.20
N GLU A 42 -3.88 11.85 14.36
CA GLU A 42 -4.28 13.26 14.32
C GLU A 42 -4.85 13.66 12.95
N TYR A 43 -4.34 13.08 11.85
CA TYR A 43 -4.92 13.23 10.52
C TYR A 43 -6.36 12.71 10.46
N ILE A 44 -6.62 11.50 10.95
CA ILE A 44 -7.97 10.90 10.99
C ILE A 44 -8.90 11.72 11.89
N ARG A 45 -8.47 12.05 13.11
CA ARG A 45 -9.26 12.81 14.08
C ARG A 45 -9.64 14.18 13.51
N ARG A 46 -8.69 14.91 12.90
CA ARG A 46 -8.97 16.19 12.25
C ARG A 46 -9.95 16.06 11.09
N TYR A 47 -9.80 15.04 10.26
CA TYR A 47 -10.74 14.78 9.17
C TYR A 47 -12.18 14.60 9.68
N MET A 48 -12.35 13.88 10.79
CA MET A 48 -13.66 13.54 11.35
C MET A 48 -14.28 14.66 12.21
N GLU A 49 -13.46 15.40 12.98
CA GLU A 49 -13.95 16.31 14.03
C GLU A 49 -13.75 17.80 13.71
N ALA A 50 -12.77 18.16 12.89
CA ALA A 50 -12.49 19.57 12.62
C ALA A 50 -13.48 20.12 11.58
N PRO A 51 -14.02 21.34 11.77
CA PRO A 51 -14.93 21.96 10.80
C PRO A 51 -14.33 22.12 9.40
N ASP A 52 -13.02 22.32 9.30
CA ASP A 52 -12.26 22.42 8.05
C ASP A 52 -11.54 21.10 7.67
N GLY A 53 -11.81 20.01 8.40
CA GLY A 53 -11.14 18.71 8.25
C GLY A 53 -11.14 18.19 6.82
N PRO A 54 -12.29 18.04 6.16
CA PRO A 54 -12.37 17.58 4.77
C PRO A 54 -11.57 18.44 3.80
N ALA A 55 -11.62 19.77 3.94
CA ALA A 55 -10.89 20.70 3.10
C ALA A 55 -9.36 20.57 3.28
N GLN A 56 -8.89 20.44 4.53
CA GLN A 56 -7.47 20.24 4.83
C GLN A 56 -6.96 18.90 4.28
N SER A 57 -7.74 17.84 4.45
CA SER A 57 -7.43 16.51 3.93
C SER A 57 -7.41 16.50 2.39
N TYR A 58 -8.35 17.18 1.74
CA TYR A 58 -8.39 17.32 0.29
C TYR A 58 -7.09 17.94 -0.26
N ASN A 59 -6.62 19.01 0.39
CA ASN A 59 -5.40 19.73 -0.02
C ASN A 59 -4.11 18.97 0.29
N THR A 60 -4.08 18.21 1.39
CA THR A 60 -2.87 17.52 1.86
C THR A 60 -2.70 16.12 1.28
N THR A 61 -3.80 15.46 0.87
CA THR A 61 -3.74 14.10 0.34
C THR A 61 -3.19 14.10 -1.08
N GLU A 62 -1.93 13.74 -1.25
CA GLU A 62 -1.28 13.72 -2.57
C GLU A 62 -1.70 12.50 -3.41
N MET A 63 -2.03 11.38 -2.76
CA MET A 63 -2.32 10.12 -3.43
C MET A 63 -3.45 9.36 -2.75
N CYS A 64 -4.45 8.97 -3.53
CA CYS A 64 -5.52 8.08 -3.12
C CYS A 64 -5.27 6.66 -3.65
N MET A 65 -5.29 5.65 -2.78
CA MET A 65 -5.03 4.27 -3.20
C MET A 65 -6.14 3.77 -4.14
N PRO A 66 -5.81 3.17 -5.31
CA PRO A 66 -6.79 2.67 -6.28
C PRO A 66 -7.35 1.30 -5.88
N ILE A 67 -7.96 1.24 -4.70
CA ILE A 67 -8.51 0.01 -4.09
C ILE A 67 -10.01 0.10 -3.81
N ASN A 68 -10.62 1.28 -3.94
CA ASN A 68 -12.06 1.43 -3.75
C ASN A 68 -12.82 0.74 -4.89
N GLY A 69 -13.57 -0.33 -4.57
CA GLY A 69 -14.35 -1.13 -5.51
C GLY A 69 -13.52 -1.96 -6.51
N ARG A 70 -12.20 -2.12 -6.28
CA ARG A 70 -11.32 -2.82 -7.23
C ARG A 70 -10.08 -3.39 -6.56
N LYS A 71 -9.43 -4.31 -7.27
CA LYS A 71 -8.07 -4.76 -6.97
C LYS A 71 -7.06 -3.67 -7.35
N GLU A 72 -5.99 -3.60 -6.57
CA GLU A 72 -4.79 -2.83 -6.90
C GLU A 72 -4.30 -3.20 -8.32
N GLY A 73 -4.03 -2.19 -9.15
CA GLY A 73 -3.58 -2.40 -10.54
C GLY A 73 -2.06 -2.56 -10.65
N VAL A 74 -1.60 -3.31 -11.66
CA VAL A 74 -0.18 -3.65 -11.87
C VAL A 74 0.74 -2.40 -11.91
N VAL A 75 0.29 -1.33 -12.56
CA VAL A 75 1.05 -0.07 -12.61
C VAL A 75 1.25 0.51 -11.21
N PHE A 76 0.17 0.64 -10.43
CA PHE A 76 0.27 1.14 -9.07
C PHE A 76 1.11 0.21 -8.20
N SER A 77 0.97 -1.12 -8.34
CA SER A 77 1.79 -2.10 -7.63
C SER A 77 3.28 -1.89 -7.88
N LEU A 78 3.67 -1.67 -9.13
CA LEU A 78 5.05 -1.42 -9.50
C LEU A 78 5.55 -0.09 -8.89
N VAL A 79 4.81 1.00 -9.10
CA VAL A 79 5.16 2.32 -8.55
C VAL A 79 5.30 2.24 -7.02
N ARG A 80 4.35 1.60 -6.33
CA ARG A 80 4.34 1.48 -4.88
C ARG A 80 5.51 0.65 -4.33
N THR A 81 5.88 -0.44 -5.02
CA THR A 81 7.03 -1.28 -4.63
C THR A 81 8.34 -0.49 -4.69
N PHE A 82 8.53 0.35 -5.71
CA PHE A 82 9.77 1.10 -5.90
C PHE A 82 9.77 2.49 -5.24
N ALA A 83 8.62 2.98 -4.76
CA ALA A 83 8.44 4.32 -4.20
C ALA A 83 9.41 4.65 -3.05
N LEU A 84 9.77 3.67 -2.21
CA LEU A 84 10.69 3.88 -1.07
C LEU A 84 12.09 4.35 -1.52
N MET A 85 12.48 4.08 -2.75
CA MET A 85 13.79 4.43 -3.31
C MET A 85 13.68 5.39 -4.50
N VAL A 86 12.53 6.07 -4.69
CA VAL A 86 12.31 6.96 -5.85
C VAL A 86 13.41 8.02 -6.00
N LYS A 87 13.99 8.48 -4.88
CA LYS A 87 15.07 9.46 -4.87
C LYS A 87 16.43 8.88 -5.28
N TRP A 88 16.58 7.55 -5.30
CA TRP A 88 17.86 6.85 -5.53
C TRP A 88 17.76 5.82 -6.67
N PRO A 89 17.66 6.27 -7.94
CA PRO A 89 17.48 5.39 -9.11
C PRO A 89 18.55 4.30 -9.25
N ALA A 90 19.81 4.61 -8.93
CA ALA A 90 20.89 3.63 -8.98
C ALA A 90 20.70 2.49 -7.95
N LEU A 91 20.21 2.82 -6.75
CA LEU A 91 19.93 1.80 -5.74
C LEU A 91 18.70 0.96 -6.13
N GLN A 92 17.68 1.56 -6.77
CA GLN A 92 16.55 0.81 -7.32
C GLN A 92 17.01 -0.24 -8.33
N LEU A 93 17.94 0.11 -9.22
CA LEU A 93 18.50 -0.84 -10.18
C LEU A 93 19.31 -1.94 -9.50
N LEU A 94 20.18 -1.59 -8.54
CA LEU A 94 20.99 -2.56 -7.81
C LEU A 94 20.12 -3.55 -7.00
N ALA A 95 19.08 -3.04 -6.34
CA ALA A 95 18.13 -3.84 -5.57
C ALA A 95 17.02 -4.46 -6.42
N SER A 96 17.02 -4.23 -7.75
CA SER A 96 15.93 -4.65 -8.63
C SER A 96 15.61 -6.15 -8.63
N PRO A 97 16.55 -7.10 -8.42
CA PRO A 97 16.19 -8.53 -8.34
C PRO A 97 15.25 -8.82 -7.16
N LEU A 98 15.50 -8.20 -6.00
CA LEU A 98 14.65 -8.35 -4.82
C LEU A 98 13.28 -7.71 -5.05
N TRP A 99 13.26 -6.48 -5.57
CA TRP A 99 12.00 -5.77 -5.84
C TRP A 99 11.18 -6.40 -6.96
N ALA A 100 11.81 -7.08 -7.91
CA ALA A 100 11.13 -7.87 -8.92
C ALA A 100 10.33 -9.02 -8.27
N LEU A 101 10.96 -9.81 -7.38
CA LEU A 101 10.27 -10.85 -6.62
C LEU A 101 9.10 -10.30 -5.81
N THR A 102 9.29 -9.16 -5.14
CA THR A 102 8.22 -8.47 -4.40
C THR A 102 7.06 -8.05 -5.32
N THR A 103 7.38 -7.51 -6.49
CA THR A 103 6.38 -7.06 -7.47
C THR A 103 5.56 -8.24 -8.00
N TRP A 104 6.22 -9.34 -8.37
CA TRP A 104 5.55 -10.55 -8.83
C TRP A 104 4.71 -11.20 -7.73
N GLY A 105 5.23 -11.28 -6.50
CA GLY A 105 4.48 -11.78 -5.35
C GLY A 105 3.26 -10.93 -5.02
N ARG A 106 3.39 -9.60 -5.03
CA ARG A 106 2.27 -8.66 -4.87
C ARG A 106 1.25 -8.84 -5.98
N TRP A 107 1.67 -8.96 -7.24
CA TRP A 107 0.74 -9.19 -8.34
C TRP A 107 0.00 -10.52 -8.19
N PHE A 108 0.69 -11.60 -7.83
CA PHE A 108 0.07 -12.89 -7.55
C PHE A 108 -0.95 -12.80 -6.39
N ALA A 109 -0.60 -12.10 -5.31
CA ALA A 109 -1.52 -11.84 -4.20
C ALA A 109 -2.77 -11.09 -4.68
N MET A 110 -2.61 -10.01 -5.45
CA MET A 110 -3.75 -9.27 -5.98
C MET A 110 -4.61 -10.12 -6.92
N ALA A 111 -4.00 -10.97 -7.75
CA ALA A 111 -4.72 -11.88 -8.63
C ALA A 111 -5.61 -12.87 -7.85
N THR A 112 -5.16 -13.31 -6.69
CA THR A 112 -5.81 -14.35 -5.87
C THR A 112 -6.73 -13.80 -4.77
N CYS A 113 -6.52 -12.58 -4.28
CA CYS A 113 -7.32 -11.97 -3.22
C CYS A 113 -8.72 -11.55 -3.69
N LYS A 114 -9.66 -11.41 -2.74
CA LYS A 114 -10.99 -10.81 -2.97
C LYS A 114 -10.90 -9.28 -2.91
N VAL A 115 -11.84 -8.60 -3.56
CA VAL A 115 -12.03 -7.15 -3.40
C VAL A 115 -12.76 -6.91 -2.08
N PRO A 116 -12.30 -5.99 -1.21
CA PRO A 116 -13.05 -5.62 -0.03
C PRO A 116 -14.34 -4.90 -0.43
N VAL A 117 -15.45 -5.30 0.17
CA VAL A 117 -16.77 -4.71 -0.04
C VAL A 117 -17.35 -4.38 1.32
N TRP A 118 -17.95 -3.21 1.46
CA TRP A 118 -18.64 -2.83 2.69
C TRP A 118 -19.98 -3.58 2.77
N PRO A 119 -20.48 -3.89 3.98
CA PRO A 119 -21.84 -4.41 4.11
C PRO A 119 -22.85 -3.43 3.49
N ALA A 120 -23.90 -3.97 2.86
CA ALA A 120 -24.86 -3.18 2.08
C ALA A 120 -25.55 -2.10 2.94
N GLU A 121 -25.78 -2.39 4.22
CA GLU A 121 -26.32 -1.47 5.20
C GLU A 121 -25.38 -0.27 5.47
N ILE A 122 -24.07 -0.48 5.47
CA ILE A 122 -23.08 0.58 5.64
C ILE A 122 -22.99 1.41 4.36
N GLU A 123 -22.95 0.76 3.19
CA GLU A 123 -22.96 1.49 1.91
C GLU A 123 -24.21 2.36 1.80
N ALA A 124 -25.39 1.83 2.14
CA ALA A 124 -26.64 2.59 2.12
C ALA A 124 -26.66 3.77 3.11
N ALA A 125 -26.06 3.60 4.31
CA ALA A 125 -25.99 4.65 5.32
C ALA A 125 -24.92 5.72 5.01
N CYS A 126 -23.89 5.39 4.24
CA CYS A 126 -22.73 6.24 3.97
C CYS A 126 -22.62 6.63 2.48
N GLN A 127 -23.70 7.16 1.91
CA GLN A 127 -23.69 7.69 0.55
C GLN A 127 -22.95 9.04 0.51
N PRO A 128 -21.92 9.20 -0.33
CA PRO A 128 -21.28 10.49 -0.54
C PRO A 128 -22.29 11.52 -1.06
N ASP A 129 -22.17 12.76 -0.62
CA ASP A 129 -22.92 13.87 -1.21
C ASP A 129 -22.44 14.07 -2.67
N PRO A 130 -23.34 13.99 -3.68
CA PRO A 130 -22.96 14.20 -5.07
C PRO A 130 -22.31 15.56 -5.35
N ASP A 131 -22.62 16.57 -4.53
CA ASP A 131 -22.12 17.93 -4.66
C ASP A 131 -20.97 18.23 -3.65
N ASP A 132 -20.36 17.20 -3.04
CA ASP A 132 -19.23 17.38 -2.11
C ASP A 132 -18.04 18.05 -2.81
N PRO A 133 -17.68 19.31 -2.47
CA PRO A 133 -16.57 20.01 -3.10
C PRO A 133 -15.21 19.39 -2.77
N TYR A 134 -15.14 18.51 -1.77
CA TYR A 134 -13.94 17.82 -1.30
C TYR A 134 -13.91 16.34 -1.67
N GLY A 135 -14.81 15.89 -2.56
CA GLY A 135 -14.79 14.54 -3.10
C GLY A 135 -13.48 14.24 -3.84
N LYS A 136 -12.67 13.32 -3.29
CA LYS A 136 -11.37 12.92 -3.86
C LYS A 136 -11.22 11.41 -3.84
N ASP A 137 -10.85 10.84 -4.98
CA ASP A 137 -10.60 9.40 -5.09
C ASP A 137 -9.34 9.11 -5.92
N TRP A 138 -9.09 7.83 -6.21
CA TRP A 138 -7.92 7.43 -6.99
C TRP A 138 -7.90 7.98 -8.43
N ARG A 139 -9.04 8.43 -8.97
CA ARG A 139 -9.13 9.09 -10.29
C ARG A 139 -8.63 10.52 -10.24
N SER A 140 -8.60 11.13 -9.05
CA SER A 140 -8.00 12.45 -8.80
C SER A 140 -6.47 12.41 -8.77
N ASN A 141 -5.85 11.23 -8.79
CA ASN A 141 -4.39 11.10 -8.79
C ASN A 141 -3.77 11.68 -10.08
N GLY A 142 -2.59 12.28 -9.93
CA GLY A 142 -1.77 12.70 -11.05
C GLY A 142 -1.30 11.52 -11.93
N ARG A 143 -0.76 11.85 -13.10
CA ARG A 143 -0.08 10.87 -13.94
C ARG A 143 1.34 10.66 -13.44
N TYR A 144 1.79 9.41 -13.49
CA TYR A 144 3.18 9.08 -13.17
C TYR A 144 4.13 9.63 -14.22
N ASP A 145 5.23 10.21 -13.77
CA ASP A 145 6.34 10.60 -14.63
C ASP A 145 7.27 9.41 -14.95
N PHE A 146 8.37 9.69 -15.65
CA PHE A 146 9.34 8.67 -16.01
C PHE A 146 10.05 8.06 -14.79
N LEU A 147 10.39 8.84 -13.76
CA LEU A 147 11.08 8.34 -12.58
C LEU A 147 10.14 7.54 -11.66
N GLU A 148 8.86 7.90 -11.64
CA GLU A 148 7.83 7.23 -10.86
C GLU A 148 7.39 5.89 -11.47
N PHE A 149 7.31 5.79 -12.80
CA PHE A 149 6.85 4.56 -13.47
C PHE A 149 7.84 3.99 -14.49
N GLY A 150 8.32 4.81 -15.44
CA GLY A 150 9.15 4.33 -16.55
C GLY A 150 10.44 3.65 -16.09
N TRP A 151 11.14 4.28 -15.14
CA TRP A 151 12.37 3.77 -14.56
C TRP A 151 12.16 2.51 -13.68
N PRO A 152 11.16 2.46 -12.78
CA PRO A 152 10.77 1.22 -12.11
C PRO A 152 10.42 0.08 -13.07
N ALA A 153 9.80 0.36 -14.22
CA ALA A 153 9.51 -0.67 -15.22
C ALA A 153 10.79 -1.27 -15.84
N ILE A 154 11.79 -0.42 -16.11
CA ILE A 154 13.12 -0.88 -16.54
C ILE A 154 13.78 -1.71 -15.44
N CYS A 155 13.75 -1.24 -14.19
CA CYS A 155 14.30 -1.99 -13.06
C CYS A 155 13.62 -3.35 -12.90
N LEU A 156 12.29 -3.42 -13.00
CA LEU A 156 11.54 -4.68 -12.94
C LEU A 156 12.00 -5.66 -14.02
N ALA A 157 12.18 -5.19 -15.26
CA ALA A 157 12.64 -6.03 -16.35
C ALA A 157 14.05 -6.57 -16.09
N VAL A 158 15.00 -5.70 -15.73
CA VAL A 158 16.39 -6.08 -15.42
C VAL A 158 16.43 -7.06 -14.22
N GLY A 159 15.74 -6.72 -13.14
CA GLY A 159 15.68 -7.54 -11.93
C GLY A 159 15.08 -8.92 -12.20
N SER A 160 14.01 -8.99 -13.01
CA SER A 160 13.40 -10.26 -13.40
C SER A 160 14.35 -11.12 -14.25
N LEU A 161 15.10 -10.53 -15.18
CA LEU A 161 16.10 -11.24 -15.97
C LEU A 161 17.23 -11.80 -15.09
N VAL A 162 17.71 -11.03 -14.11
CA VAL A 162 18.74 -11.48 -13.16
C VAL A 162 18.22 -12.65 -12.32
N VAL A 163 16.97 -12.57 -11.81
CA VAL A 163 16.35 -13.66 -11.05
C VAL A 163 16.23 -14.91 -11.91
N LEU A 164 15.74 -14.80 -13.14
CA LEU A 164 15.60 -15.93 -14.06
C LEU A 164 16.95 -16.58 -14.38
N ALA A 165 17.98 -15.76 -14.68
CA ALA A 165 19.33 -16.27 -14.92
C ALA A 165 19.88 -17.00 -13.68
N GLY A 166 19.65 -16.46 -12.48
CA GLY A 166 20.04 -17.11 -11.23
C GLY A 166 19.33 -18.45 -11.00
N ILE A 167 18.03 -18.54 -11.31
CA ILE A 167 17.26 -19.79 -11.21
C ILE A 167 17.79 -20.84 -12.20
N VAL A 168 18.03 -20.44 -13.45
CA VAL A 168 18.57 -21.34 -14.49
C VAL A 168 19.94 -21.84 -14.08
N TRP A 169 20.84 -20.94 -13.67
CA TRP A 169 22.18 -21.29 -13.21
C TRP A 169 22.16 -22.25 -12.01
N LEU A 170 21.28 -22.01 -11.03
CA LEU A 170 21.10 -22.92 -9.89
C LEU A 170 20.58 -24.29 -10.35
N GLY A 171 19.65 -24.33 -11.30
CA GLY A 171 19.13 -25.56 -11.87
C GLY A 171 20.21 -26.38 -12.57
N GLU A 172 21.02 -25.75 -13.42
CA GLU A 172 22.16 -26.39 -14.10
C GLU A 172 23.22 -26.86 -13.11
N PHE A 173 23.56 -26.03 -12.11
CA PHE A 173 24.51 -26.38 -11.07
C PHE A 173 24.05 -27.60 -10.28
N MET A 174 22.78 -27.63 -9.84
CA MET A 174 22.23 -28.78 -9.13
C MET A 174 22.21 -30.03 -10.01
N TRP A 175 21.78 -29.91 -11.28
CA TRP A 175 21.76 -31.05 -12.20
C TRP A 175 23.15 -31.61 -12.47
N GLY A 176 24.14 -30.75 -12.74
CA GLY A 176 25.54 -31.14 -12.98
C GLY A 176 26.27 -31.70 -11.76
N THR A 177 25.73 -31.54 -10.54
CA THR A 177 26.26 -32.23 -9.35
C THR A 177 25.78 -33.68 -9.18
N PHE A 178 24.82 -34.14 -9.99
CA PHE A 178 24.32 -35.52 -9.97
C PHE A 178 24.87 -36.39 -11.12
N GLU A 179 25.74 -35.84 -11.98
CA GLU A 179 26.55 -36.55 -12.98
C GLU A 179 27.98 -36.77 -12.47
#